data_AF-A0A655RW88-F1
#
_entry.id   AF-A0A655RW88-F1
#
_cell.length_a   1.000
_cell.length_b   1.000
_cell.length_c   1.000
_cell.angle_alpha   90.00
_cell.angle_beta   90.00
_cell.angle_gamma   90.00
#
_symmetry.space_group_name_H-M   'P 1'
#
loop_
_entity.id
_entity.type
_entity.pdbx_description
1 polymer ?
#
loop_
_entity_poly.entity_id
_entity_poly.type
_entity_poly.pdbx_seq_one_letter_code
_entity_poly.pdbx_strand_id
1 'polypeptide(L)'
;MAHGAIQSASDIYVRGSVNIVPDPGAFNSEGWECIALRYKNIFDASGAIQNDGVLIPNKPPYTGFVNPTGKDCQTTHKSSASGSLPTGSDFVKQPEMSLFEEFFDVSEEQHEKIKNNPKFTQILAPENTNGQPSIVPDCGKEILEQIENKHYYLWIEGGCELNAIYTQKVSEASQKTPGVLILVHEGIFSVMGNGELKGVLFHFNKDYVPSTQHWASFEANAYLNHNPSVIPDSFRTIASYYQHGSFTVTGGQFLDSAGQAAAFNNSLVFNFNKDVIDHIASNFVKPRWKEGSWNAQ
;
A
#
# COMPACT_ATOMS: atom_id res chain seq x y z
N MET A 1 4.16 16.22 7.53
CA MET A 1 3.10 15.95 6.55
C MET A 1 2.36 14.72 7.03
N ALA A 2 1.03 14.70 6.89
CA ALA A 2 0.24 13.49 7.03
C ALA A 2 0.45 12.65 5.77
N HIS A 3 0.64 11.34 5.92
CA HIS A 3 1.04 10.44 4.86
C HIS A 3 -0.18 9.73 4.23
N GLY A 4 -1.29 9.60 4.95
CA GLY A 4 -2.48 8.88 4.46
C GLY A 4 -2.32 7.36 4.54
N ALA A 5 -3.44 6.64 4.55
CA ALA A 5 -3.45 5.17 4.67
C ALA A 5 -3.05 4.48 3.35
N ILE A 6 -3.36 5.14 2.23
CA ILE A 6 -2.97 4.74 0.88
C ILE A 6 -2.24 5.90 0.23
N GLN A 7 -1.15 5.58 -0.44
CA GLN A 7 -0.35 6.52 -1.20
C GLN A 7 -0.04 5.92 -2.56
N SER A 8 -0.42 6.60 -3.64
CA SER A 8 -0.26 6.05 -4.99
C SER A 8 0.24 7.06 -6.00
N ALA A 9 1.38 6.77 -6.61
CA ALA A 9 1.79 7.36 -7.87
C ALA A 9 1.13 6.68 -9.08
N SER A 10 0.66 5.44 -8.90
CA SER A 10 -0.17 4.72 -9.87
C SER A 10 -1.58 5.30 -9.94
N ASP A 11 -2.23 5.14 -11.09
CA ASP A 11 -3.66 5.42 -11.25
C ASP A 11 -4.48 4.38 -10.48
N ILE A 12 -5.36 4.84 -9.60
CA ILE A 12 -6.16 3.96 -8.75
C ILE A 12 -7.53 3.76 -9.36
N TYR A 13 -7.94 2.49 -9.49
CA TYR A 13 -9.34 2.14 -9.70
C TYR A 13 -9.82 1.18 -8.62
N VAL A 14 -10.87 1.58 -7.91
CA VAL A 14 -11.48 0.78 -6.85
C VAL A 14 -12.83 0.25 -7.28
N ARG A 15 -13.03 -1.06 -7.22
CA ARG A 15 -14.34 -1.69 -7.31
C ARG A 15 -14.69 -2.39 -6.01
N GLY A 16 -15.80 -2.00 -5.41
CA GLY A 16 -16.30 -2.57 -4.16
C GLY A 16 -16.42 -1.54 -3.04
N SER A 17 -16.36 -2.01 -1.79
CA SER A 17 -16.56 -1.16 -0.61
C SER A 17 -15.24 -0.96 0.13
N VAL A 18 -14.87 0.30 0.39
CA VAL A 18 -13.61 0.68 1.02
C VAL A 18 -13.88 1.48 2.27
N ASN A 19 -13.41 0.97 3.40
CA ASN A 19 -13.37 1.67 4.68
C ASN A 19 -11.92 2.03 5.00
N ILE A 20 -11.66 3.28 5.34
CA ILE A 20 -10.31 3.80 5.56
C ILE A 20 -10.25 4.39 6.96
N VAL A 21 -9.45 3.79 7.84
CA VAL A 21 -8.94 4.45 9.04
C VAL A 21 -7.76 5.32 8.60
N PRO A 22 -7.92 6.66 8.62
CA PRO A 22 -7.01 7.59 7.98
C PRO A 22 -5.76 7.85 8.83
N ASP A 23 -4.78 8.53 8.24
CA ASP A 23 -3.78 9.26 9.01
C ASP A 23 -4.49 10.43 9.72
N PRO A 24 -4.35 10.59 11.05
CA PRO A 24 -5.00 11.66 11.80
C PRO A 24 -4.57 13.07 11.38
N GLY A 25 -3.36 13.25 10.84
CA GLY A 25 -2.86 14.57 10.47
C GLY A 25 -2.75 15.57 11.64
N ALA A 26 -2.96 16.85 11.36
CA ALA A 26 -2.88 17.90 12.38
C ALA A 26 -4.19 18.01 13.18
N PHE A 27 -4.07 18.39 14.45
CA PHE A 27 -5.24 18.60 15.32
C PHE A 27 -5.46 20.10 15.57
N ASN A 28 -6.71 20.55 15.44
CA ASN A 28 -7.10 21.93 15.75
C ASN A 28 -8.45 21.96 16.52
N SER A 29 -9.02 23.15 16.69
CA SER A 29 -10.28 23.33 17.43
C SER A 29 -11.49 22.64 16.79
N GLU A 30 -11.44 22.24 15.53
CA GLU A 30 -12.55 21.60 14.81
C GLU A 30 -12.41 20.06 14.77
N GLY A 31 -11.20 19.54 14.95
CA GLY A 31 -10.91 18.11 14.94
C GLY A 31 -9.60 17.81 14.20
N TRP A 32 -9.47 16.57 13.77
CA TRP A 32 -8.30 16.08 13.04
C TRP A 32 -8.40 16.35 11.53
N GLU A 33 -7.33 16.88 10.93
CA GLU A 33 -7.17 17.09 9.47
C GLU A 33 -6.77 15.79 8.79
N CYS A 34 -7.64 14.78 8.93
CA CYS A 34 -7.35 13.43 8.51
C CYS A 34 -7.13 13.31 7.00
N ILE A 35 -6.22 12.43 6.61
CA ILE A 35 -5.94 12.08 5.22
C ILE A 35 -6.18 10.59 5.03
N ALA A 36 -7.12 10.24 4.15
CA ALA A 36 -7.44 8.86 3.80
C ALA A 36 -6.56 8.35 2.66
N LEU A 37 -6.45 9.13 1.58
CA LEU A 37 -5.73 8.78 0.35
C LEU A 37 -4.93 9.98 -0.17
N ARG A 38 -3.68 9.74 -0.57
CA ARG A 38 -2.91 10.62 -1.45
C ARG A 38 -2.71 9.94 -2.81
N TYR A 39 -2.99 10.65 -3.90
CA TYR A 39 -2.85 10.10 -5.26
C TYR A 39 -2.24 11.10 -6.23
N LYS A 40 -1.41 10.63 -7.16
CA LYS A 40 -0.68 11.52 -8.09
C LYS A 40 -1.55 12.02 -9.22
N ASN A 41 -2.25 11.11 -9.88
CA ASN A 41 -2.89 11.39 -11.15
C ASN A 41 -4.40 11.09 -11.15
N ILE A 42 -4.79 9.83 -11.31
CA ILE A 42 -6.20 9.43 -11.37
C ILE A 42 -6.56 8.59 -10.14
N PHE A 43 -7.69 8.93 -9.54
CA PHE A 43 -8.41 8.08 -8.60
C PHE A 43 -9.84 7.96 -9.12
N ASP A 44 -10.29 6.73 -9.36
CA ASP A 44 -11.64 6.43 -9.78
C ASP A 44 -12.19 5.23 -9.01
N ALA A 45 -13.52 5.13 -8.91
CA ALA A 45 -14.15 4.08 -8.15
C ALA A 45 -15.57 3.73 -8.63
N SER A 46 -15.88 2.44 -8.51
CA SER A 46 -17.21 1.85 -8.66
C SER A 46 -17.58 1.12 -7.37
N GLY A 47 -18.22 1.83 -6.47
CA GLY A 47 -18.70 1.29 -5.20
C GLY A 47 -18.81 2.33 -4.09
N ALA A 48 -18.61 1.90 -2.85
CA ALA A 48 -18.70 2.76 -1.66
C ALA A 48 -17.30 3.02 -1.10
N ILE A 49 -16.99 4.27 -0.79
CA ILE A 49 -15.74 4.67 -0.15
C ILE A 49 -16.08 5.50 1.08
N GLN A 50 -15.45 5.18 2.20
CA GLN A 50 -15.70 5.85 3.46
C GLN A 50 -14.40 6.03 4.24
N ASN A 51 -14.16 7.26 4.69
CA ASN A 51 -13.22 7.56 5.74
C ASN A 51 -13.92 7.37 7.10
N ASP A 52 -13.47 6.36 7.84
CA ASP A 52 -14.03 5.95 9.13
C ASP A 52 -13.64 6.89 10.28
N GLY A 53 -12.58 7.68 10.07
CA GLY A 53 -12.03 8.59 11.06
C GLY A 53 -11.16 7.92 12.11
N VAL A 54 -10.87 8.63 13.20
CA VAL A 54 -9.88 8.25 14.22
C VAL A 54 -10.51 7.70 15.50
N LEU A 55 -11.84 7.72 15.60
CA LEU A 55 -12.60 7.22 16.75
C LEU A 55 -13.08 5.77 16.56
N ILE A 56 -12.24 4.92 16.00
CA ILE A 56 -12.58 3.50 15.80
C ILE A 56 -12.15 2.67 17.02
N PRO A 57 -13.08 1.95 17.67
CA PRO A 57 -12.76 1.13 18.83
C PRO A 57 -11.63 0.14 18.53
N ASN A 58 -10.65 0.08 19.44
CA ASN A 58 -9.48 -0.81 19.37
C ASN A 58 -8.57 -0.61 18.14
N LYS A 59 -8.70 0.52 17.43
CA LYS A 59 -7.84 0.88 16.30
C LYS A 59 -7.33 2.32 16.40
N PRO A 60 -6.57 2.66 17.47
CA PRO A 60 -5.94 3.97 17.54
C PRO A 60 -4.92 4.12 16.40
N PRO A 61 -4.75 5.34 15.82
CA PRO A 61 -3.75 5.57 14.78
C PRO A 61 -2.31 5.21 15.16
N TYR A 62 -1.99 5.24 16.46
CA TYR A 62 -0.70 4.84 17.02
C TYR A 62 -0.79 4.64 18.54
N THR A 63 0.22 3.99 19.11
CA THR A 63 0.34 3.74 20.54
C THR A 63 0.47 5.05 21.31
N GLY A 64 -0.39 5.26 22.29
CA GLY A 64 -0.43 6.51 23.06
C GLY A 64 -1.11 7.67 22.32
N PHE A 65 -1.89 7.40 21.26
CA PHE A 65 -2.76 8.41 20.65
C PHE A 65 -3.70 9.03 21.71
N VAL A 66 -3.47 10.30 22.02
CA VAL A 66 -4.30 11.07 22.96
C VAL A 66 -5.29 11.90 22.16
N ASN A 67 -6.58 11.67 22.39
CA ASN A 67 -7.66 12.48 21.83
C ASN A 67 -8.47 13.11 22.99
N PRO A 68 -7.93 14.15 23.65
CA PRO A 68 -8.43 14.61 24.93
C PRO A 68 -9.83 15.26 24.82
N THR A 69 -10.19 15.77 23.64
CA THR A 69 -11.52 16.36 23.40
C THR A 69 -12.52 15.35 22.85
N GLY A 70 -12.11 14.11 22.58
CA GLY A 70 -12.93 13.10 21.92
C GLY A 70 -13.39 13.51 20.52
N LYS A 71 -12.65 14.40 19.83
CA LYS A 71 -13.03 14.90 18.50
C LYS A 71 -12.51 13.97 17.43
N ASP A 72 -13.37 13.67 16.47
CA ASP A 72 -12.99 12.86 15.32
C ASP A 72 -12.26 13.71 14.26
N CYS A 73 -12.08 13.15 13.07
CA CYS A 73 -11.77 13.91 11.87
C CYS A 73 -12.78 15.04 11.64
N GLN A 74 -12.29 16.17 11.16
CA GLN A 74 -13.13 17.29 10.74
C GLN A 74 -14.11 16.84 9.66
N THR A 75 -15.27 17.49 9.57
CA THR A 75 -16.29 17.13 8.57
C THR A 75 -15.76 17.17 7.14
N THR A 76 -14.89 18.13 6.82
CA THR A 76 -14.21 18.24 5.51
C THR A 76 -13.12 17.19 5.29
N HIS A 77 -12.69 16.50 6.34
CA HIS A 77 -11.66 15.46 6.36
C HIS A 77 -12.22 14.07 6.75
N LYS A 78 -13.53 13.88 6.61
CA LYS A 78 -14.22 12.62 6.90
C LYS A 78 -15.26 12.32 5.84
N SER A 79 -14.80 12.18 4.59
CA SER A 79 -15.69 12.04 3.45
C SER A 79 -16.16 10.60 3.27
N SER A 80 -17.36 10.48 2.71
CA SER A 80 -17.86 9.22 2.18
C SER A 80 -18.60 9.45 0.87
N ALA A 81 -18.64 8.44 0.01
CA ALA A 81 -19.37 8.44 -1.24
C ALA A 81 -19.82 7.02 -1.60
N SER A 82 -20.91 6.93 -2.37
CA SER A 82 -21.41 5.67 -2.91
C SER A 82 -21.87 5.89 -4.35
N GLY A 83 -21.26 5.17 -5.29
CA GLY A 83 -21.50 5.36 -6.73
C GLY A 83 -20.88 6.64 -7.31
N SER A 84 -20.09 7.38 -6.53
CA SER A 84 -19.28 8.53 -6.95
C SER A 84 -18.00 8.60 -6.13
N LEU A 85 -17.09 9.50 -6.49
CA LEU A 85 -15.89 9.76 -5.72
C LEU A 85 -16.18 10.69 -4.53
N PRO A 86 -15.53 10.47 -3.37
CA PRO A 86 -15.52 11.44 -2.27
C PRO A 86 -14.87 12.77 -2.71
N THR A 87 -15.37 13.89 -2.19
CA THR A 87 -14.94 15.24 -2.58
C THR A 87 -14.30 16.06 -1.47
N GLY A 88 -14.17 15.53 -0.26
CA GLY A 88 -13.51 16.27 0.83
C GLY A 88 -11.99 16.21 0.78
N SER A 89 -11.40 16.95 1.71
CA SER A 89 -9.97 17.24 1.81
C SER A 89 -9.14 16.05 2.32
N ASP A 90 -9.77 14.92 2.63
CA ASP A 90 -9.14 13.66 3.01
C ASP A 90 -8.69 12.81 1.80
N PHE A 91 -9.08 13.19 0.58
CA PHE A 91 -8.64 12.57 -0.67
C PHE A 91 -7.80 13.58 -1.47
N VAL A 92 -6.49 13.53 -1.31
CA VAL A 92 -5.57 14.58 -1.75
C VAL A 92 -4.88 14.19 -3.06
N LYS A 93 -5.13 14.97 -4.12
CA LYS A 93 -4.34 14.89 -5.34
C LYS A 93 -3.00 15.60 -5.14
N GLN A 94 -1.89 14.91 -5.37
CA GLN A 94 -0.54 15.45 -5.23
C GLN A 94 0.35 15.07 -6.43
N PRO A 95 0.38 15.89 -7.49
CA PRO A 95 1.10 15.58 -8.73
C PRO A 95 2.62 15.41 -8.54
N GLU A 96 3.21 16.12 -7.58
CA GLU A 96 4.67 16.14 -7.36
C GLU A 96 5.14 15.07 -6.36
N MET A 97 4.29 14.10 -5.99
CA MET A 97 4.71 13.05 -5.06
C MET A 97 5.78 12.13 -5.66
N SER A 98 6.74 11.75 -4.81
CA SER A 98 7.77 10.74 -5.08
C SER A 98 7.80 9.79 -3.90
N LEU A 99 7.09 8.66 -4.00
CA LEU A 99 6.82 7.83 -2.83
C LEU A 99 8.04 7.08 -2.35
N PHE A 100 8.87 6.60 -3.28
CA PHE A 100 10.13 5.96 -2.94
C PHE A 100 11.03 6.92 -2.16
N GLU A 101 11.17 8.16 -2.61
CA GLU A 101 11.97 9.17 -1.92
C GLU A 101 11.35 9.58 -0.59
N GLU A 102 10.03 9.78 -0.52
CA GLU A 102 9.33 10.09 0.73
C GLU A 102 9.48 8.98 1.79
N PHE A 103 9.51 7.71 1.38
CA PHE A 103 9.59 6.57 2.29
C PHE A 103 11.02 6.21 2.70
N PHE A 104 11.95 6.18 1.74
CA PHE A 104 13.35 5.75 1.96
C PHE A 104 14.32 6.90 2.16
N ASP A 105 13.88 8.14 1.97
CA ASP A 105 14.73 9.33 2.01
C ASP A 105 15.90 9.28 1.02
N VAL A 106 15.68 8.59 -0.09
CA VAL A 106 16.64 8.33 -1.16
C VAL A 106 15.88 8.41 -2.48
N SER A 107 16.41 9.18 -3.43
CA SER A 107 15.85 9.27 -4.78
C SER A 107 15.67 7.89 -5.42
N GLU A 108 14.58 7.71 -6.18
CA GLU A 108 14.28 6.49 -6.94
C GLU A 108 15.43 6.06 -7.89
N GLU A 109 16.22 7.02 -8.39
CA GLU A 109 17.42 6.76 -9.20
C GLU A 109 18.51 5.99 -8.44
N GLN A 110 18.42 5.97 -7.12
CA GLN A 110 19.36 5.32 -6.22
C GLN A 110 18.74 4.14 -5.47
N HIS A 111 17.60 3.60 -5.94
CA HIS A 111 16.90 2.48 -5.31
C HIS A 111 17.81 1.27 -5.06
N GLU A 112 18.79 1.01 -5.93
CA GLU A 112 19.81 -0.04 -5.75
C GLU A 112 20.58 0.09 -4.43
N LYS A 113 20.78 1.31 -3.89
CA LYS A 113 21.41 1.50 -2.57
C LYS A 113 20.54 0.98 -1.43
N ILE A 114 19.23 1.12 -1.56
CA ILE A 114 18.26 0.61 -0.59
C ILE A 114 18.16 -0.91 -0.73
N LYS A 115 17.98 -1.42 -1.95
CA LYS A 115 17.93 -2.86 -2.27
C LYS A 115 19.14 -3.64 -1.74
N ASN A 116 20.34 -3.09 -1.91
CA ASN A 116 21.58 -3.73 -1.48
C ASN A 116 21.91 -3.53 0.02
N ASN A 117 21.01 -2.92 0.80
CA ASN A 117 21.16 -2.85 2.25
C ASN A 117 21.06 -4.26 2.85
N PRO A 118 22.00 -4.68 3.72
CA PRO A 118 22.03 -6.05 4.28
C PRO A 118 20.83 -6.40 5.16
N LYS A 119 19.98 -5.43 5.52
CA LYS A 119 18.70 -5.68 6.20
C LYS A 119 17.66 -6.28 5.27
N PHE A 120 17.74 -6.01 3.97
CA PHE A 120 16.83 -6.60 2.99
C PHE A 120 17.24 -8.03 2.69
N THR A 121 16.24 -8.91 2.71
CA THR A 121 16.34 -10.24 2.13
C THR A 121 15.74 -10.17 0.73
N GLN A 122 16.57 -10.46 -0.28
CA GLN A 122 16.16 -10.39 -1.67
C GLN A 122 15.55 -11.72 -2.12
N ILE A 123 14.37 -11.67 -2.75
CA ILE A 123 13.71 -12.80 -3.40
C ILE A 123 13.73 -12.49 -4.90
N LEU A 124 14.53 -13.22 -5.66
CA LEU A 124 14.80 -12.91 -7.05
C LEU A 124 14.03 -13.86 -7.96
N ALA A 125 13.33 -13.31 -8.94
CA ALA A 125 12.78 -14.11 -10.01
C ALA A 125 13.92 -14.69 -10.88
N PRO A 126 13.76 -15.93 -11.39
CA PRO A 126 14.71 -16.49 -12.33
C PRO A 126 14.80 -15.62 -13.59
N GLU A 127 15.98 -15.59 -14.21
CA GLU A 127 16.19 -14.90 -15.48
C GLU A 127 15.24 -15.44 -16.55
N ASN A 128 14.55 -14.54 -17.25
CA ASN A 128 13.66 -14.90 -18.34
C ASN A 128 14.28 -14.48 -19.67
N THR A 129 14.58 -15.46 -20.54
CA THR A 129 15.17 -15.22 -21.86
C THR A 129 14.16 -14.90 -22.96
N ASN A 130 12.85 -14.98 -22.66
CA ASN A 130 11.79 -14.97 -23.67
C ASN A 130 11.05 -13.63 -23.80
N GLY A 131 11.58 -12.56 -23.20
CA GLY A 131 10.96 -11.23 -23.24
C GLY A 131 9.65 -11.10 -22.43
N GLN A 132 9.32 -12.10 -21.63
CA GLN A 132 8.28 -12.01 -20.60
C GLN A 132 8.90 -11.47 -19.30
N PRO A 133 8.10 -10.85 -18.40
CA PRO A 133 8.60 -10.49 -17.08
C PRO A 133 9.15 -11.71 -16.36
N SER A 134 10.24 -11.50 -15.64
CA SER A 134 10.70 -12.46 -14.64
C SER A 134 9.67 -12.53 -13.52
N ILE A 135 9.19 -13.72 -13.20
CA ILE A 135 8.18 -13.98 -12.18
C ILE A 135 8.80 -14.88 -11.10
N VAL A 136 8.63 -14.52 -9.83
CA VAL A 136 9.04 -15.35 -8.70
C VAL A 136 8.09 -16.56 -8.59
N PRO A 137 8.56 -17.80 -8.82
CA PRO A 137 7.73 -18.99 -8.65
C PRO A 137 7.31 -19.11 -7.18
N ASP A 138 6.04 -19.47 -6.94
CA ASP A 138 5.50 -19.63 -5.59
C ASP A 138 5.81 -18.43 -4.65
N CYS A 139 5.78 -17.20 -5.16
CA CYS A 139 6.22 -16.00 -4.43
C CYS A 139 5.65 -15.90 -3.00
N GLY A 140 4.36 -16.18 -2.80
CA GLY A 140 3.75 -16.16 -1.47
C GLY A 140 4.30 -17.21 -0.49
N LYS A 141 4.78 -18.34 -0.99
CA LYS A 141 5.49 -19.35 -0.19
C LYS A 141 6.85 -18.81 0.25
N GLU A 142 7.63 -18.27 -0.68
CA GLU A 142 8.94 -17.69 -0.40
C GLU A 142 8.84 -16.56 0.64
N ILE A 143 7.86 -15.65 0.48
CA ILE A 143 7.58 -14.59 1.45
C ILE A 143 7.30 -15.17 2.85
N LEU A 144 6.44 -16.18 2.94
CA LEU A 144 6.12 -16.83 4.21
C LEU A 144 7.37 -17.42 4.87
N GLU A 145 8.16 -18.18 4.12
CA GLU A 145 9.38 -18.82 4.62
C GLU A 145 10.37 -17.77 5.16
N GLN A 146 10.56 -16.64 4.46
CA GLN A 146 11.42 -15.56 4.94
C GLN A 146 10.90 -14.95 6.25
N ILE A 147 9.59 -14.69 6.36
CA ILE A 147 9.00 -14.16 7.59
C ILE A 147 9.18 -15.13 8.76
N GLU A 148 8.95 -16.43 8.54
CA GLU A 148 9.14 -17.47 9.56
C GLU A 148 10.61 -17.61 10.00
N ASN A 149 11.54 -17.35 9.07
CA ASN A 149 12.99 -17.27 9.33
C ASN A 149 13.44 -15.92 9.94
N LYS A 150 12.50 -15.07 10.35
CA LYS A 150 12.73 -13.75 10.97
C LYS A 150 13.35 -12.70 10.05
N HIS A 151 13.19 -12.87 8.74
CA HIS A 151 13.48 -11.85 7.75
C HIS A 151 12.20 -11.04 7.50
N TYR A 152 12.18 -9.80 7.98
CA TYR A 152 10.97 -8.96 7.95
C TYR A 152 11.00 -7.87 6.89
N TYR A 153 12.13 -7.67 6.21
CA TYR A 153 12.28 -6.68 5.14
C TYR A 153 12.62 -7.41 3.86
N LEU A 154 11.63 -7.55 2.99
CA LEU A 154 11.71 -8.37 1.79
C LEU A 154 11.72 -7.45 0.57
N TRP A 155 12.71 -7.67 -0.29
CA TRP A 155 12.80 -7.03 -1.61
C TRP A 155 12.58 -8.11 -2.67
N ILE A 156 11.46 -8.07 -3.34
CA ILE A 156 11.07 -9.03 -4.37
C ILE A 156 11.35 -8.40 -5.73
N GLU A 157 12.24 -9.01 -6.51
CA GLU A 157 12.56 -8.56 -7.87
C GLU A 157 11.77 -9.37 -8.90
N GLY A 158 10.89 -8.72 -9.65
CA GLY A 158 10.02 -9.32 -10.64
C GLY A 158 8.57 -9.48 -10.17
N GLY A 159 7.78 -10.18 -11.01
CA GLY A 159 6.37 -10.43 -10.73
C GLY A 159 6.14 -11.34 -9.53
N CYS A 160 5.14 -11.04 -8.70
CA CYS A 160 4.81 -11.79 -7.49
C CYS A 160 3.29 -11.93 -7.31
N GLU A 161 2.84 -13.10 -6.88
CA GLU A 161 1.44 -13.31 -6.45
C GLU A 161 1.38 -13.87 -5.03
N LEU A 162 0.62 -13.18 -4.18
CA LEU A 162 0.05 -13.76 -2.95
C LEU A 162 -1.31 -14.35 -3.31
N ASN A 163 -1.35 -15.64 -3.63
CA ASN A 163 -2.62 -16.34 -3.85
C ASN A 163 -3.44 -16.45 -2.56
N ALA A 164 -4.69 -16.90 -2.64
CA ALA A 164 -5.58 -16.94 -1.48
C ALA A 164 -5.01 -17.70 -0.26
N ILE A 165 -4.29 -18.80 -0.51
CA ILE A 165 -3.68 -19.62 0.55
C ILE A 165 -2.54 -18.85 1.24
N TYR A 166 -1.64 -18.25 0.46
CA TYR A 166 -0.49 -17.56 1.03
C TYR A 166 -0.83 -16.19 1.59
N THR A 167 -1.84 -15.49 1.07
CA THR A 167 -2.37 -14.28 1.70
C THR A 167 -2.79 -14.53 3.15
N GLN A 168 -3.51 -15.62 3.41
CA GLN A 168 -3.90 -15.99 4.76
C GLN A 168 -2.68 -16.34 5.63
N LYS A 169 -1.78 -17.21 5.14
CA LYS A 169 -0.61 -17.64 5.92
C LYS A 169 0.35 -16.50 6.24
N VAL A 170 0.63 -15.63 5.26
CA VAL A 170 1.46 -14.42 5.44
C VAL A 170 0.80 -13.47 6.42
N SER A 171 -0.52 -13.30 6.35
CA SER A 171 -1.27 -12.51 7.33
C SER A 171 -1.04 -13.06 8.75
N GLU A 172 -1.28 -14.35 8.98
CA GLU A 172 -1.09 -15.01 10.29
C GLU A 172 0.37 -14.93 10.80
N ALA A 173 1.34 -15.09 9.91
CA ALA A 173 2.76 -14.98 10.25
C ALA A 173 3.13 -13.54 10.64
N SER A 174 2.66 -12.54 9.89
CA SER A 174 2.97 -11.12 10.12
C SER A 174 2.52 -10.62 11.50
N GLN A 175 1.40 -11.15 12.03
CA GLN A 175 0.89 -10.77 13.35
C GLN A 175 1.85 -11.12 14.50
N LYS A 176 2.74 -12.10 14.29
CA LYS A 176 3.76 -12.53 15.26
C LYS A 176 5.04 -11.69 15.18
N THR A 177 5.07 -10.67 14.32
CA THR A 177 6.24 -9.81 14.08
C THR A 177 5.99 -8.39 14.60
N PRO A 178 7.03 -7.57 14.73
CA PRO A 178 6.88 -6.12 14.91
C PRO A 178 6.22 -5.42 13.71
N GLY A 179 6.28 -6.03 12.53
CA GLY A 179 5.78 -5.52 11.26
C GLY A 179 6.69 -5.99 10.13
N VAL A 180 6.12 -6.27 8.95
CA VAL A 180 6.89 -6.70 7.77
C VAL A 180 6.85 -5.65 6.66
N LEU A 181 7.93 -5.48 5.91
CA LEU A 181 7.96 -4.75 4.66
C LEU A 181 8.05 -5.74 3.51
N ILE A 182 7.04 -5.76 2.64
CA ILE A 182 7.06 -6.50 1.39
C ILE A 182 7.14 -5.47 0.28
N LEU A 183 8.30 -5.37 -0.36
CA LEU A 183 8.53 -4.49 -1.49
C LEU A 183 8.64 -5.31 -2.78
N VAL A 184 7.74 -5.11 -3.73
CA VAL A 184 7.80 -5.72 -5.06
C VAL A 184 8.34 -4.68 -6.04
N HIS A 185 9.42 -5.02 -6.73
CA HIS A 185 10.15 -4.16 -7.65
C HIS A 185 10.18 -4.75 -9.07
N GLU A 186 9.96 -3.92 -10.08
CA GLU A 186 10.09 -4.28 -11.51
C GLU A 186 9.21 -5.47 -11.93
N GLY A 187 7.92 -5.41 -11.62
CA GLY A 187 6.98 -6.47 -11.98
C GLY A 187 5.52 -6.19 -11.65
N ILE A 188 4.66 -7.16 -11.99
CA ILE A 188 3.27 -7.20 -11.55
C ILE A 188 3.15 -7.76 -10.13
N PHE A 189 2.23 -7.24 -9.33
CA PHE A 189 1.94 -7.74 -8.00
C PHE A 189 0.44 -8.01 -7.83
N SER A 190 0.06 -9.23 -7.44
CA SER A 190 -1.31 -9.53 -6.99
C SER A 190 -1.41 -9.98 -5.55
N VAL A 191 -2.51 -9.58 -4.91
CA VAL A 191 -2.96 -10.12 -3.63
C VAL A 191 -4.38 -10.65 -3.76
N MET A 192 -4.53 -11.95 -3.56
CA MET A 192 -5.78 -12.69 -3.71
C MET A 192 -6.25 -13.19 -2.35
N GLY A 193 -7.56 -13.18 -2.09
CA GLY A 193 -8.16 -13.76 -0.90
C GLY A 193 -8.31 -12.78 0.27
N ASN A 194 -8.29 -13.30 1.50
CA ASN A 194 -8.63 -12.53 2.70
C ASN A 194 -7.52 -12.60 3.75
N GLY A 195 -7.33 -11.50 4.49
CA GLY A 195 -6.35 -11.45 5.56
C GLY A 195 -6.04 -10.04 6.05
N GLU A 196 -5.18 -9.96 7.06
CA GLU A 196 -4.63 -8.70 7.56
C GLU A 196 -3.11 -8.82 7.69
N LEU A 197 -2.40 -8.04 6.88
CA LEU A 197 -0.96 -7.89 6.96
C LEU A 197 -0.60 -6.84 8.00
N LYS A 198 0.10 -7.28 9.05
CA LYS A 198 0.79 -6.37 9.95
C LYS A 198 2.10 -5.92 9.32
N GLY A 199 2.07 -4.83 8.58
CA GLY A 199 3.22 -4.41 7.78
C GLY A 199 2.91 -3.37 6.73
N VAL A 200 3.89 -3.07 5.88
CA VAL A 200 3.81 -2.18 4.72
C VAL A 200 3.87 -3.03 3.45
N LEU A 201 2.95 -2.77 2.51
CA LEU A 201 3.10 -3.19 1.12
C LEU A 201 3.64 -2.02 0.31
N PHE A 202 4.74 -2.26 -0.40
CA PHE A 202 5.33 -1.29 -1.30
C PHE A 202 5.46 -1.92 -2.69
N HIS A 203 4.88 -1.30 -3.70
CA HIS A 203 5.03 -1.71 -5.09
C HIS A 203 5.71 -0.59 -5.85
N PHE A 204 6.88 -0.85 -6.43
CA PHE A 204 7.71 0.15 -7.07
C PHE A 204 8.12 -0.34 -8.46
N ASN A 205 7.77 0.42 -9.50
CA ASN A 205 8.21 0.14 -10.86
C ASN A 205 8.79 1.41 -11.45
N LYS A 206 10.01 1.33 -11.94
CA LYS A 206 10.69 2.43 -12.63
C LYS A 206 10.68 2.22 -14.13
N ASP A 207 11.16 1.06 -14.58
CA ASP A 207 11.38 0.75 -15.99
C ASP A 207 10.38 -0.30 -16.53
N TYR A 208 9.71 -1.03 -15.64
CA TYR A 208 8.74 -2.05 -15.99
C TYR A 208 7.55 -1.47 -16.78
N VAL A 209 7.10 -2.20 -17.81
CA VAL A 209 5.90 -1.87 -18.57
C VAL A 209 4.89 -3.01 -18.44
N PRO A 210 3.72 -2.78 -17.83
CA PRO A 210 2.70 -3.82 -17.66
C PRO A 210 2.03 -4.16 -18.99
N SER A 211 1.57 -5.41 -19.08
CA SER A 211 0.69 -5.87 -20.14
C SER A 211 -0.25 -6.95 -19.63
N THR A 212 -1.41 -7.09 -20.25
CA THR A 212 -2.42 -8.10 -19.87
C THR A 212 -1.90 -9.53 -19.94
N GLN A 213 -0.97 -9.83 -20.85
CA GLN A 213 -0.36 -11.17 -20.95
C GLN A 213 0.57 -11.50 -19.78
N HIS A 214 1.10 -10.51 -19.08
CA HIS A 214 1.99 -10.74 -17.93
C HIS A 214 1.27 -11.44 -16.78
N TRP A 215 -0.05 -11.27 -16.69
CA TRP A 215 -0.89 -11.91 -15.70
C TRP A 215 -1.15 -13.39 -15.98
N ALA A 216 -0.83 -13.93 -17.16
CA ALA A 216 -1.34 -15.22 -17.62
C ALA A 216 -1.10 -16.42 -16.67
N SER A 217 -0.02 -16.40 -15.90
CA SER A 217 0.33 -17.44 -14.92
C SER A 217 -0.25 -17.21 -13.52
N PHE A 218 -0.91 -16.07 -13.27
CA PHE A 218 -1.44 -15.67 -11.96
C PHE A 218 -2.91 -16.04 -11.84
N GLU A 219 -3.33 -16.44 -10.64
CA GLU A 219 -4.75 -16.61 -10.28
C GLU A 219 -5.53 -15.31 -10.54
N ALA A 220 -4.90 -14.16 -10.27
CA ALA A 220 -5.45 -12.83 -10.55
C ALA A 220 -6.00 -12.66 -11.97
N ASN A 221 -5.41 -13.34 -12.98
CA ASN A 221 -5.82 -13.22 -14.37
C ASN A 221 -7.28 -13.61 -14.60
N ALA A 222 -7.76 -14.62 -13.86
CA ALA A 222 -9.14 -15.10 -13.94
C ALA A 222 -10.16 -14.06 -13.44
N TYR A 223 -9.71 -13.00 -12.76
CA TYR A 223 -10.54 -11.93 -12.23
C TYR A 223 -10.27 -10.58 -12.90
N LEU A 224 -9.00 -10.22 -13.11
CA LEU A 224 -8.63 -8.96 -13.74
C LEU A 224 -8.96 -8.95 -15.24
N ASN A 225 -8.64 -10.03 -15.95
CA ASN A 225 -8.75 -10.13 -17.40
C ASN A 225 -9.89 -11.06 -17.87
N HIS A 226 -10.86 -11.38 -17.01
CA HIS A 226 -12.08 -12.06 -17.44
C HIS A 226 -12.88 -11.20 -18.43
N ASN A 227 -13.72 -11.84 -19.24
CA ASN A 227 -14.58 -11.16 -20.21
C ASN A 227 -16.07 -11.38 -19.88
N PRO A 228 -16.87 -10.32 -19.66
CA PRO A 228 -16.47 -8.91 -19.60
C PRO A 228 -15.69 -8.61 -18.31
N SER A 229 -14.64 -7.78 -18.39
CA SER A 229 -13.95 -7.34 -17.17
C SER A 229 -14.77 -6.27 -16.46
N VAL A 230 -14.67 -6.30 -15.15
CA VAL A 230 -15.30 -5.35 -14.24
C VAL A 230 -14.41 -4.15 -13.93
N ILE A 231 -13.15 -4.23 -14.35
CA ILE A 231 -12.18 -3.15 -14.31
C ILE A 231 -12.16 -2.51 -15.71
N PRO A 232 -12.35 -1.20 -15.86
CA PRO A 232 -12.32 -0.53 -17.15
C PRO A 232 -10.99 -0.74 -17.86
N ASP A 233 -11.02 -0.85 -19.19
CA ASP A 233 -9.83 -1.09 -20.01
C ASP A 233 -8.73 -0.03 -19.83
N SER A 234 -9.12 1.22 -19.53
CA SER A 234 -8.19 2.33 -19.25
C SER A 234 -7.30 2.08 -18.03
N PHE A 235 -7.74 1.27 -17.07
CA PHE A 235 -6.93 0.86 -15.92
C PHE A 235 -6.38 -0.55 -16.12
N ARG A 236 -7.22 -1.49 -16.59
CA ARG A 236 -6.88 -2.92 -16.71
C ARG A 236 -5.66 -3.17 -17.60
N THR A 237 -5.54 -2.46 -18.72
CA THR A 237 -4.48 -2.73 -19.71
C THR A 237 -3.10 -2.24 -19.26
N ILE A 238 -3.06 -1.28 -18.33
CA ILE A 238 -1.85 -0.75 -17.73
C ILE A 238 -1.70 -1.18 -16.26
N ALA A 239 -2.49 -2.16 -15.80
CA ALA A 239 -2.47 -2.61 -14.42
C ALA A 239 -1.19 -3.39 -14.13
N SER A 240 -0.46 -2.94 -13.11
CA SER A 240 0.70 -3.62 -12.55
C SER A 240 0.46 -4.08 -11.11
N TYR A 241 -0.55 -3.54 -10.45
CA TYR A 241 -1.02 -4.02 -9.15
C TYR A 241 -2.48 -4.46 -9.24
N TYR A 242 -2.81 -5.61 -8.64
CA TYR A 242 -4.18 -6.07 -8.53
C TYR A 242 -4.50 -6.70 -7.17
N GLN A 243 -5.60 -6.29 -6.54
CA GLN A 243 -6.06 -6.90 -5.29
C GLN A 243 -7.50 -7.40 -5.40
N HIS A 244 -7.75 -8.63 -4.98
CA HIS A 244 -9.09 -9.24 -4.98
C HIS A 244 -9.40 -9.99 -3.68
N GLY A 245 -10.57 -9.76 -3.10
CA GLY A 245 -11.02 -10.38 -1.85
C GLY A 245 -11.23 -9.38 -0.70
N SER A 246 -10.76 -9.68 0.51
CA SER A 246 -10.88 -8.81 1.69
C SER A 246 -9.57 -8.79 2.45
N PHE A 247 -8.64 -7.96 1.99
CA PHE A 247 -7.28 -7.90 2.52
C PHE A 247 -6.96 -6.50 3.05
N THR A 248 -6.43 -6.45 4.27
CA THR A 248 -6.12 -5.24 5.04
C THR A 248 -4.62 -5.14 5.26
N VAL A 249 -4.08 -3.91 5.24
CA VAL A 249 -2.68 -3.64 5.56
C VAL A 249 -2.62 -2.58 6.66
N THR A 250 -1.88 -2.84 7.74
CA THR A 250 -1.84 -1.93 8.90
C THR A 250 -0.78 -0.83 8.80
N GLY A 251 0.28 -1.02 8.02
CA GLY A 251 1.29 0.00 7.74
C GLY A 251 1.02 0.79 6.46
N GLY A 252 -0.14 0.60 5.83
CA GLY A 252 -0.49 1.26 4.59
C GLY A 252 0.09 0.60 3.33
N GLN A 253 -0.38 1.08 2.19
CA GLN A 253 0.02 0.61 0.86
C GLN A 253 0.61 1.76 0.06
N PHE A 254 1.81 1.55 -0.47
CA PHE A 254 2.57 2.50 -1.27
C PHE A 254 2.68 1.94 -2.68
N LEU A 255 2.03 2.60 -3.64
CA LEU A 255 1.92 2.15 -5.02
C LEU A 255 2.65 3.15 -5.92
N ASP A 256 3.94 2.93 -6.09
CA ASP A 256 4.85 3.83 -6.79
C ASP A 256 5.16 3.31 -8.21
N SER A 257 4.18 3.36 -9.09
CA SER A 257 4.33 2.95 -10.49
C SER A 257 3.68 3.97 -11.41
N ALA A 258 4.33 5.11 -11.58
CA ALA A 258 3.81 6.21 -12.38
C ALA A 258 3.50 5.79 -13.83
N GLY A 259 2.32 6.17 -14.34
CA GLY A 259 1.84 5.77 -15.67
C GLY A 259 1.26 4.35 -15.74
N GLN A 260 1.16 3.65 -14.61
CA GLN A 260 0.55 2.34 -14.48
C GLN A 260 -0.67 2.41 -13.56
N ALA A 261 -1.48 1.36 -13.51
CA ALA A 261 -2.65 1.29 -12.66
C ALA A 261 -2.52 0.28 -11.51
N ALA A 262 -3.15 0.64 -10.39
CA ALA A 262 -3.45 -0.23 -9.28
C ALA A 262 -4.97 -0.46 -9.22
N ALA A 263 -5.38 -1.69 -9.52
CA ALA A 263 -6.79 -2.07 -9.58
C ALA A 263 -7.18 -2.88 -8.35
N PHE A 264 -8.31 -2.50 -7.74
CA PHE A 264 -8.85 -3.16 -6.57
C PHE A 264 -10.24 -3.69 -6.90
N ASN A 265 -10.52 -4.96 -6.58
CA ASN A 265 -11.82 -5.59 -6.74
C ASN A 265 -12.17 -6.37 -5.47
N ASN A 266 -12.53 -5.65 -4.42
CA ASN A 266 -12.46 -6.14 -3.05
C ASN A 266 -13.37 -5.35 -2.10
N SER A 267 -13.52 -5.91 -0.91
CA SER A 267 -13.93 -5.16 0.28
C SER A 267 -12.67 -4.77 1.04
N LEU A 268 -12.30 -3.50 1.01
CA LEU A 268 -11.08 -3.00 1.64
C LEU A 268 -11.37 -2.44 3.01
N VAL A 269 -10.54 -2.81 3.97
CA VAL A 269 -10.31 -1.99 5.16
C VAL A 269 -8.86 -1.58 5.14
N PHE A 270 -8.57 -0.29 5.19
CA PHE A 270 -7.23 0.22 5.42
C PHE A 270 -7.13 0.70 6.84
N ASN A 271 -6.18 0.17 7.60
CA ASN A 271 -5.95 0.59 8.97
C ASN A 271 -4.64 1.36 9.00
N PHE A 272 -4.64 2.69 9.05
CA PHE A 272 -3.40 3.41 9.29
C PHE A 272 -2.88 3.12 10.71
N ASN A 273 -1.65 2.61 10.80
CA ASN A 273 -0.91 2.45 12.05
C ASN A 273 0.50 3.05 11.90
N LYS A 274 0.71 4.23 12.48
CA LYS A 274 1.97 4.96 12.40
C LYS A 274 3.13 4.17 13.02
N ASP A 275 2.90 3.40 14.09
CA ASP A 275 3.96 2.67 14.77
C ASP A 275 4.60 1.63 13.85
N VAL A 276 3.78 0.97 13.03
CA VAL A 276 4.26 -0.01 12.03
C VAL A 276 5.10 0.69 10.96
N ILE A 277 4.63 1.83 10.47
CA ILE A 277 5.33 2.63 9.44
C ILE A 277 6.67 3.14 9.98
N ASP A 278 6.65 3.80 11.13
CA ASP A 278 7.85 4.39 11.74
C ASP A 278 8.87 3.31 12.13
N HIS A 279 8.40 2.15 12.62
CA HIS A 279 9.27 1.02 12.91
C HIS A 279 9.99 0.51 11.66
N ILE A 280 9.29 0.39 10.53
CA ILE A 280 9.89 -0.04 9.26
C ILE A 280 10.80 1.05 8.70
N ALA A 281 10.32 2.28 8.55
CA ALA A 281 11.07 3.38 7.94
C ALA A 281 12.35 3.72 8.70
N SER A 282 12.32 3.70 10.05
CA SER A 282 13.51 3.98 10.88
C SER A 282 14.65 2.98 10.69
N ASN A 283 14.40 1.83 10.06
CA ASN A 283 15.45 0.87 9.73
C ASN A 283 16.27 1.26 8.50
N PHE A 284 15.76 2.16 7.66
CA PHE A 284 16.36 2.56 6.37
C PHE A 284 16.66 4.05 6.31
N VAL A 285 15.84 4.87 6.95
CA VAL A 285 15.98 6.32 7.01
C VAL A 285 16.77 6.70 8.27
N LYS A 286 17.77 7.58 8.12
CA LYS A 286 18.44 8.18 9.27
C LYS A 286 17.43 9.06 10.02
N PRO A 287 17.36 9.01 11.37
CA PRO A 287 16.51 9.91 12.13
C PRO A 287 16.79 11.36 11.75
N ARG A 288 15.81 12.04 11.17
CA ARG A 288 15.88 13.49 10.95
C ARG A 288 15.31 14.18 12.18
N TRP A 289 16.13 15.00 12.82
CA TRP A 289 15.60 15.98 13.77
C TRP A 289 14.66 16.90 13.01
N LYS A 290 13.36 16.84 13.30
CA LYS A 290 12.46 17.93 12.94
C LYS A 290 12.80 19.10 13.84
N GLU A 291 13.39 20.14 13.26
CA GLU A 291 13.57 21.42 13.92
C GLU A 291 12.20 21.88 14.44
N GLY A 292 12.07 22.00 15.77
CA GLY A 292 10.82 22.30 16.46
C GLY A 292 10.43 21.34 17.61
N SER A 293 11.10 20.19 17.79
CA SER A 293 10.85 19.30 18.94
C SER A 293 11.54 19.73 20.24
N TRP A 294 12.25 20.87 20.23
CA TRP A 294 12.81 21.52 21.42
C TRP A 294 12.59 23.03 21.35
N ASN A 295 11.48 23.48 21.95
CA ASN A 295 11.31 24.76 22.65
C ASN A 295 10.12 24.53 23.60
N ALA A 296 10.32 24.09 24.85
CA ALA A 296 10.92 24.76 26.00
C ALA A 296 9.95 25.76 26.68
N GLN A 297 9.43 25.31 27.83
CA GLN A 297 8.78 26.05 28.93
C GLN A 297 7.49 26.82 28.65
#